data_AF-A0A1G7U5B3-F1
#
_entry.id   AF-A0A1G7U5B3-F1
#
_cell.length_a   1.000
_cell.length_b   1.000
_cell.length_c   1.000
_cell.angle_alpha   90.00
_cell.angle_beta   90.00
_cell.angle_gamma   90.00
#
_symmetry.space_group_name_H-M   'P 1'
#
loop_
_entity.id
_entity.type
_entity.pdbx_description
1 polymer ?
#
loop_
_entity_poly.entity_id
_entity_poly.type
_entity_poly.pdbx_seq_one_letter_code
_entity_poly.pdbx_strand_id
1 'polypeptide(L)'
;MMWNQIHRIGMRRLAWGLAAATLWVLLYEGYTPARAVPPQEIRCGEEGVRAQIRYDNGRTLVYCSVNAMFSQLAAQEQPGLVRAALVLDADGRWSDARKLPDYQQTLKTCARAGCN
;
A
#
# COMPACT_ATOMS: atom_id res chain seq x y z
N MET A 1 -35.73 -43.20 6.92
CA MET A 1 -35.44 -41.74 6.91
C MET A 1 -33.96 -41.38 7.21
N MET A 2 -33.00 -42.32 7.10
CA MET A 2 -31.60 -42.10 7.55
C MET A 2 -30.62 -41.68 6.43
N TRP A 3 -31.01 -41.83 5.16
CA TRP A 3 -30.13 -41.57 4.00
C TRP A 3 -29.98 -40.07 3.64
N ASN A 4 -31.01 -39.25 3.85
CA ASN A 4 -30.97 -37.81 3.51
C ASN A 4 -30.06 -36.98 4.42
N GLN A 5 -29.78 -37.46 5.63
CA GLN A 5 -29.00 -36.71 6.62
C GLN A 5 -27.49 -36.81 6.36
N ILE A 6 -27.02 -37.94 5.82
CA ILE A 6 -25.61 -38.18 5.48
C ILE A 6 -25.18 -37.32 4.29
N HIS A 7 -26.02 -37.19 3.25
CA HIS A 7 -25.74 -36.34 2.08
C HIS A 7 -25.63 -34.84 2.43
N ARG A 8 -26.47 -34.34 3.36
CA ARG A 8 -26.41 -32.93 3.81
C ARG A 8 -25.12 -32.59 4.56
N ILE A 9 -24.60 -33.51 5.36
CA ILE A 9 -23.36 -33.31 6.13
C ILE A 9 -22.14 -33.32 5.19
N GLY A 10 -22.13 -34.21 4.20
CA GLY A 10 -21.09 -34.26 3.17
C GLY A 10 -21.00 -32.97 2.35
N MET A 11 -22.14 -32.45 1.88
CA MET A 11 -22.18 -31.20 1.11
C MET A 11 -21.77 -29.97 1.93
N ARG A 12 -22.13 -29.90 3.21
CA ARG A 12 -21.67 -28.81 4.10
C ARG A 12 -20.16 -28.80 4.24
N ARG A 13 -19.53 -29.96 4.45
CA ARG A 13 -18.06 -30.08 4.58
C ARG A 13 -17.33 -29.71 3.29
N LEU A 14 -17.87 -30.11 2.14
CA LEU A 14 -17.37 -29.71 0.83
C LEU A 14 -17.50 -28.20 0.58
N ALA A 15 -18.61 -27.58 0.97
CA ALA A 15 -18.80 -26.13 0.86
C ALA A 15 -17.79 -25.34 1.70
N TRP A 16 -17.52 -25.79 2.93
CA TRP A 16 -16.49 -25.17 3.78
C TRP A 16 -15.08 -25.35 3.21
N GLY A 17 -14.78 -26.52 2.66
CA GLY A 17 -13.48 -26.77 2.00
C GLY A 17 -13.27 -25.87 0.78
N LEU A 18 -14.30 -25.71 -0.06
CA LEU A 18 -14.25 -24.81 -1.21
C LEU A 18 -14.14 -23.34 -0.79
N ALA A 19 -14.87 -22.91 0.24
CA ALA A 19 -14.77 -21.55 0.77
C ALA A 19 -13.39 -21.24 1.37
N ALA A 20 -12.78 -22.20 2.06
CA ALA A 20 -11.43 -22.04 2.60
C ALA A 20 -10.38 -21.98 1.48
N ALA A 21 -10.54 -22.78 0.43
CA ALA A 21 -9.64 -22.76 -0.73
C ALA A 21 -9.75 -21.46 -1.53
N THR A 22 -10.96 -20.97 -1.79
CA THR A 22 -11.14 -19.68 -2.48
C THR A 22 -10.64 -18.50 -1.65
N LEU A 23 -10.82 -18.53 -0.32
CA LEU A 23 -10.25 -17.52 0.57
C LEU A 23 -8.71 -17.53 0.52
N TRP A 24 -8.09 -18.72 0.50
CA TRP A 24 -6.64 -18.86 0.37
C TRP A 24 -6.11 -18.32 -0.96
N VAL A 25 -6.79 -18.61 -2.07
CA VAL A 25 -6.40 -18.10 -3.40
C VAL A 25 -6.53 -16.57 -3.45
N LEU A 26 -7.60 -16.00 -2.89
CA LEU A 26 -7.80 -14.55 -2.84
C LEU A 26 -6.76 -13.84 -1.96
N LEU A 27 -6.37 -14.45 -0.83
CA LEU A 27 -5.32 -13.92 0.03
C LEU A 27 -3.95 -14.02 -0.66
N TYR A 28 -3.67 -15.12 -1.36
CA TYR A 28 -2.36 -15.35 -1.98
C TYR A 28 -2.13 -14.52 -3.25
N GLU A 29 -3.15 -14.34 -4.10
CA GLU A 29 -3.05 -13.44 -5.26
C GLU A 29 -2.93 -11.96 -4.85
N GLY A 30 -3.44 -11.59 -3.66
CA GLY A 30 -3.28 -10.25 -3.10
C GLY A 30 -1.98 -10.04 -2.33
N TYR A 31 -1.29 -11.10 -1.92
CA TYR A 31 -0.11 -11.04 -1.07
C TYR A 31 1.16 -11.27 -1.88
N THR A 32 1.50 -10.30 -2.74
CA THR A 32 2.88 -10.15 -3.18
C THR A 32 3.63 -9.43 -2.06
N PRO A 33 4.62 -10.06 -1.39
CA PRO A 33 5.49 -9.33 -0.49
C PRO A 33 6.22 -8.31 -1.34
N ALA A 34 5.82 -7.04 -1.22
CA ALA A 34 6.56 -5.96 -1.83
C ALA A 34 7.98 -6.06 -1.28
N ARG A 35 8.96 -6.26 -2.16
CA ARG A 35 10.37 -5.97 -1.85
C ARG A 35 10.51 -4.47 -1.66
N ALA A 36 9.84 -3.91 -0.67
CA ALA A 36 10.02 -2.55 -0.22
C ALA A 36 11.20 -2.60 0.74
N VAL A 37 12.41 -2.73 0.19
CA VAL A 37 13.55 -2.15 0.88
C VAL A 37 13.16 -0.70 1.06
N PRO A 38 12.93 -0.20 2.30
CA PRO A 38 12.56 1.20 2.48
C PRO A 38 13.66 2.00 1.78
N PRO A 39 13.34 2.87 0.81
CA PRO A 39 14.36 3.64 0.13
C PRO A 39 15.17 4.33 1.22
N GLN A 40 16.44 3.93 1.33
CA GLN A 40 17.37 4.52 2.28
C GLN A 40 17.30 6.02 2.08
N GLU A 41 17.39 6.81 3.16
CA GLU A 41 17.38 8.27 3.14
C GLU A 41 18.19 8.77 1.93
N ILE A 42 17.49 9.08 0.84
CA ILE A 42 18.15 9.48 -0.39
C ILE A 42 18.60 10.89 -0.08
N ARG A 43 19.91 11.08 0.07
CA ARG A 43 20.48 12.43 0.05
C ARG A 43 20.11 13.02 -1.30
N CYS A 44 19.11 13.89 -1.30
CA CYS A 44 18.74 14.61 -2.50
C CYS A 44 19.96 15.35 -2.98
N GLY A 45 20.39 15.04 -4.20
CA GLY A 45 21.44 15.76 -4.87
C GLY A 45 20.99 17.19 -5.19
N GLU A 46 21.48 17.74 -6.29
CA GLU A 46 21.23 19.15 -6.66
C GLU A 46 19.74 19.49 -6.82
N GLU A 47 18.87 18.52 -7.10
CA GLU A 47 17.43 18.73 -7.29
C GLU A 47 16.63 19.05 -6.01
N GLY A 48 17.23 18.83 -4.83
CA GLY A 48 16.63 19.14 -3.53
C GLY A 48 15.47 18.23 -3.13
N VAL A 49 14.94 18.46 -1.92
CA VAL A 49 13.79 17.71 -1.39
C VAL A 49 12.52 18.14 -2.13
N ARG A 50 11.74 17.17 -2.61
CA ARG A 50 10.48 17.43 -3.34
C ARG A 50 9.25 16.89 -2.62
N ALA A 51 9.40 15.94 -1.73
CA ALA A 51 8.30 15.30 -1.04
C ALA A 51 8.71 14.79 0.34
N GLN A 52 7.77 14.66 1.27
CA GLN A 52 8.04 14.10 2.59
C GLN A 52 6.80 13.43 3.21
N ILE A 53 7.05 12.42 4.03
CA ILE A 53 6.05 11.74 4.87
C ILE A 53 6.38 12.01 6.32
N ARG A 54 5.41 12.53 7.08
CA ARG A 54 5.49 12.71 8.52
C ARG A 54 4.65 11.62 9.19
N TYR A 55 5.27 10.89 10.11
CA TYR A 55 4.63 9.86 10.91
C TYR A 55 4.18 10.40 12.26
N ASP A 56 3.24 9.72 12.90
CA ASP A 56 2.72 10.06 14.23
C ASP A 56 3.79 9.99 15.33
N ASN A 57 4.73 9.06 15.23
CA ASN A 57 5.87 8.88 16.11
C ASN A 57 6.96 9.98 15.98
N GLY A 58 6.72 11.01 15.16
CA GLY A 58 7.65 12.13 14.95
C GLY A 58 8.71 11.87 13.87
N ARG A 59 8.82 10.65 13.35
CA ARG A 59 9.72 10.35 12.22
C ARG A 59 9.26 11.09 10.97
N THR A 60 10.21 11.64 10.23
CA THR A 60 9.97 12.23 8.90
C THR A 60 10.86 11.55 7.88
N LEU A 61 10.27 11.07 6.79
CA LEU A 61 11.01 10.59 5.62
C LEU A 61 10.91 11.63 4.52
N VAL A 62 12.06 11.99 3.95
CA VAL A 62 12.20 12.96 2.87
C VAL A 62 12.58 12.26 1.58
N TYR A 63 12.03 12.75 0.48
CA TYR A 63 12.14 12.17 -0.86
C TYR A 63 12.49 13.26 -1.86
N CYS A 64 13.35 12.89 -2.80
CA CYS A 64 13.79 13.77 -3.90
C CYS A 64 12.82 13.72 -5.08
N SER A 65 11.91 12.73 -5.09
CA SER A 65 10.87 12.57 -6.08
C SER A 65 9.52 12.32 -5.39
N VAL A 66 8.47 12.92 -5.95
CA VAL A 66 7.09 12.67 -5.54
C VAL A 66 6.72 11.20 -5.77
N ASN A 67 7.19 10.59 -6.86
CA ASN A 67 6.95 9.18 -7.16
C ASN A 67 7.61 8.26 -6.12
N ALA A 68 8.80 8.59 -5.64
CA ALA A 68 9.46 7.83 -4.57
C ALA A 68 8.64 7.89 -3.26
N MET A 69 8.09 9.06 -2.92
CA MET A 69 7.18 9.20 -1.78
C MET A 69 5.90 8.37 -1.95
N PHE A 70 5.26 8.42 -3.12
CA PHE A 70 4.05 7.63 -3.38
C PHE A 70 4.31 6.13 -3.38
N SER A 71 5.50 5.68 -3.81
CA SER A 71 5.92 4.28 -3.69
C SER A 71 5.99 3.86 -2.23
N GLN A 72 6.54 4.70 -1.35
CA GLN A 72 6.51 4.43 0.08
C GLN A 72 5.08 4.43 0.62
N LEU A 73 4.24 5.42 0.28
CA LEU A 73 2.85 5.49 0.79
C LEU A 73 2.00 4.30 0.35
N ALA A 74 2.29 3.75 -0.82
CA ALA A 74 1.64 2.56 -1.35
C ALA A 74 2.18 1.25 -0.78
N ALA A 75 3.31 1.28 -0.06
CA ALA A 75 3.86 0.09 0.57
C ALA A 75 2.95 -0.40 1.71
N GLN A 76 2.77 -1.72 1.77
CA GLN A 76 1.98 -2.39 2.82
C GLN A 76 2.62 -2.19 4.21
N GLU A 77 3.96 -2.16 4.27
CA GLU A 77 4.70 -1.92 5.50
C GLU A 77 4.99 -0.43 5.65
N GLN A 78 4.35 0.19 6.64
CA GLN A 78 4.67 1.55 7.07
C GLN A 78 5.47 1.52 8.38
N PRO A 79 6.46 2.40 8.56
CA PRO A 79 7.19 2.51 9.82
C PRO A 79 6.36 3.15 10.96
N GLY A 80 5.13 3.55 10.68
CA GLY A 80 4.19 4.16 11.64
C GLY A 80 2.92 4.63 10.94
N LEU A 81 2.00 5.27 11.68
CA LEU A 81 0.82 5.86 11.07
C LEU A 81 1.20 7.17 10.36
N VAL A 82 0.77 7.33 9.11
CA VAL A 82 1.04 8.54 8.33
C VAL A 82 0.18 9.68 8.87
N ARG A 83 0.84 10.68 9.46
CA ARG A 83 0.21 11.92 9.94
C ARG A 83 0.00 12.92 8.80
N ALA A 84 0.98 13.05 7.91
CA ALA A 84 0.90 13.91 6.74
C ALA A 84 1.81 13.42 5.61
N ALA A 85 1.35 13.57 4.37
CA ALA A 85 2.16 13.45 3.18
C ALA A 85 2.19 14.81 2.49
N LEU A 86 3.37 15.35 2.24
CA LEU A 86 3.56 16.70 1.73
C LEU A 86 4.40 16.68 0.46
N VAL A 87 4.03 17.51 -0.51
CA VAL A 87 4.76 17.74 -1.75
C VAL A 87 5.14 19.20 -1.81
N LEU A 88 6.38 19.47 -2.21
CA LEU A 88 6.87 20.81 -2.47
C LEU A 88 6.38 21.23 -3.85
N ASP A 89 5.56 22.27 -3.91
CA ASP A 89 5.09 22.83 -5.18
C ASP A 89 6.17 23.65 -5.90
N ALA A 90 5.87 24.10 -7.11
CA ALA A 90 6.77 24.91 -7.92
C ALA A 90 7.07 26.28 -7.27
N ASP A 91 6.18 26.77 -6.41
CA ASP A 91 6.33 28.01 -5.66
C ASP A 91 7.15 27.83 -4.37
N GLY A 92 7.66 26.62 -4.10
CA GLY A 92 8.45 26.29 -2.92
C GLY A 92 7.64 26.15 -1.63
N ARG A 93 6.31 26.00 -1.73
CA ARG A 93 5.42 25.78 -0.59
C ARG A 93 5.08 24.30 -0.44
N TRP A 94 4.89 23.90 0.82
CA TRP A 94 4.48 22.53 1.14
C TRP A 94 2.96 22.41 1.07
N SER A 95 2.51 21.57 0.16
CA SER A 95 1.10 21.24 -0.05
C SER A 95 0.80 19.81 0.37
N ASP A 96 -0.40 19.57 0.91
CA ASP A 96 -0.83 18.22 1.30
C ASP A 96 -1.02 17.36 0.03
N ALA A 97 -0.31 16.23 -0.04
CA ALA A 97 -0.35 15.32 -1.18
C ALA A 97 -1.78 14.81 -1.44
N ARG A 98 -2.61 14.69 -0.40
CA ARG A 98 -4.02 14.24 -0.52
C ARG A 98 -4.91 15.22 -1.29
N LYS A 99 -4.46 16.46 -1.45
CA LYS A 99 -5.15 17.49 -2.23
C LYS A 99 -4.75 17.50 -3.71
N LEU A 100 -3.81 16.64 -4.11
CA LEU A 100 -3.44 16.51 -5.52
C LEU A 100 -4.60 15.87 -6.30
N PRO A 101 -4.92 16.37 -7.52
CA PRO A 101 -6.04 15.88 -8.33
C PRO A 101 -6.02 14.36 -8.54
N ASP A 102 -4.82 13.81 -8.76
CA ASP A 102 -4.63 12.39 -9.11
C ASP A 102 -4.21 11.52 -7.93
N TYR A 103 -4.29 12.02 -6.69
CA TYR A 103 -3.74 11.34 -5.50
C TYR A 103 -4.14 9.85 -5.41
N GLN A 104 -5.44 9.56 -5.52
CA GLN A 104 -5.96 8.20 -5.41
C GLN A 104 -5.52 7.31 -6.58
N GLN A 105 -5.42 7.89 -7.78
CA GLN A 105 -5.00 7.16 -8.96
C GLN A 105 -3.51 6.82 -8.89
N THR A 106 -2.67 7.80 -8.53
CA THR A 106 -1.23 7.61 -8.33
C THR A 106 -0.95 6.57 -7.25
N LEU A 107 -1.61 6.64 -6.09
CA LEU A 107 -1.43 5.67 -5.02
C LEU A 107 -1.76 4.24 -5.47
N LYS A 108 -2.86 4.05 -6.20
CA LYS A 108 -3.26 2.74 -6.74
C LYS A 108 -2.27 2.21 -7.78
N THR A 109 -1.81 3.07 -8.69
CA THR A 109 -0.81 2.69 -9.70
C THR A 109 0.46 2.22 -9.03
N CYS A 110 0.96 2.99 -8.05
CA CYS A 110 2.18 2.68 -7.33
C CYS A 110 2.05 1.42 -6.46
N ALA A 111 0.88 1.15 -5.90
CA ALA A 111 0.62 -0.08 -5.13
C ALA A 111 0.64 -1.35 -6.02
N ARG A 112 0.22 -1.23 -7.29
CA ARG A 112 0.11 -2.37 -8.20
C ARG A 112 1.38 -2.67 -8.98
N ALA A 113 2.04 -1.62 -9.48
CA ALA A 113 3.12 -1.75 -10.46
C ALA A 113 4.43 -1.08 -10.03
N GLY A 114 4.46 -0.41 -8.87
CA GLY A 114 5.50 0.55 -8.51
C GLY A 114 5.32 1.89 -9.23
N CYS A 115 5.87 2.98 -8.67
CA CYS A 115 6.02 4.22 -9.44
C CYS A 115 7.37 4.20 -10.17
N ASN A 116 7.41 4.54 -11.46
CA ASN A 116 8.64 4.84 -12.20
C ASN A 116 8.94 6.34 -12.17
#